data_AF-A0A7W1KZ83-F1
#
_entry.id   AF-A0A7W1KZ83-F1
#
_cell.length_a   1.000
_cell.length_b   1.000
_cell.length_c   1.000
_cell.angle_alpha   90.00
_cell.angle_beta   90.00
_cell.angle_gamma   90.00
#
_symmetry.space_group_name_H-M   'P 1'
#
loop_
_entity.id
_entity.type
_entity.pdbx_description
1 polymer ?
#
loop_
_entity_poly.entity_id
_entity_poly.type
_entity_poly.pdbx_seq_one_letter_code
_entity_poly.pdbx_strand_id
1 'polypeptide(L)'
;FSQFADARTLKNFNIVFISRDRRQAQPGDLLFFHQPWVQKFPYHVMLFLGKPKIAAEGAADWVVYHTGARPEDGGTVKKVRLAVLDEHPDRRWRPTQNNPNFLGFYRLKILD
;
A
#
# COMPACT_ATOMS: atom_id res chain seq x y z
N PHE A 1 9.78 24.93 -1.69
CA PHE A 1 10.06 23.75 -2.54
C PHE A 1 10.12 22.53 -1.66
N SER A 2 9.17 21.58 -1.78
CA SER A 2 9.38 20.22 -1.27
C SER A 2 9.57 19.32 -2.48
N GLN A 3 10.74 18.69 -2.60
CA GLN A 3 10.93 17.59 -3.52
C GLN A 3 10.38 16.36 -2.83
N PHE A 4 9.17 15.93 -3.20
CA PHE A 4 8.63 14.63 -2.79
C PHE A 4 8.56 13.74 -4.02
N ALA A 5 8.96 12.47 -3.87
CA ALA A 5 8.70 11.48 -4.89
C ALA A 5 7.20 11.17 -4.88
N ASP A 6 6.52 11.35 -6.01
CA ASP A 6 5.18 10.83 -6.17
C ASP A 6 5.23 9.29 -6.24
N ALA A 7 4.07 8.65 -6.04
CA ALA A 7 3.99 7.19 -6.02
C ALA A 7 4.47 6.55 -7.35
N ARG A 8 4.32 7.24 -8.48
CA ARG A 8 4.83 6.77 -9.78
C ARG A 8 6.36 6.75 -9.80
N THR A 9 7.00 7.82 -9.34
CA THR A 9 8.46 7.96 -9.26
C THR A 9 9.04 6.91 -8.32
N LEU A 10 8.46 6.77 -7.12
CA LEU A 10 8.84 5.74 -6.16
C LEU A 10 8.74 4.33 -6.79
N LYS A 11 7.64 4.05 -7.49
CA LYS A 11 7.42 2.77 -8.17
C LYS A 11 8.46 2.47 -9.25
N ASN A 12 8.84 3.47 -10.02
CA ASN A 12 9.69 3.26 -11.20
C ASN A 12 11.18 3.16 -10.85
N PHE A 13 11.63 3.81 -9.77
CA PHE A 13 13.07 3.96 -9.52
C PHE A 13 13.56 3.34 -8.21
N ASN A 14 12.73 3.26 -7.17
CA ASN A 14 13.19 2.95 -5.81
C ASN A 14 12.75 1.59 -5.28
N ILE A 15 11.87 0.90 -6.00
CA ILE A 15 11.29 -0.36 -5.53
C ILE A 15 11.38 -1.46 -6.58
N VAL A 16 11.37 -2.70 -6.12
CA VAL A 16 11.34 -3.93 -6.94
C VAL A 16 10.04 -4.66 -6.68
N PHE A 17 9.44 -5.23 -7.73
CA PHE A 17 8.24 -6.06 -7.59
C PHE A 17 8.59 -7.37 -6.89
N ILE A 18 7.80 -7.75 -5.88
CA ILE A 18 7.94 -9.01 -5.15
C ILE A 18 6.94 -10.03 -5.69
N SER A 19 5.65 -9.80 -5.43
CA SER A 19 4.58 -10.73 -5.77
C SER A 19 3.21 -10.05 -5.63
N ARG A 20 2.17 -10.66 -6.19
CA ARG A 20 0.77 -10.34 -5.84
C ARG A 20 0.29 -11.19 -4.66
N ASP A 21 1.03 -12.23 -4.30
CA ASP A 21 0.73 -13.11 -3.19
C ASP A 21 1.22 -12.51 -1.87
N ARG A 22 0.28 -12.20 -0.97
CA ARG A 22 0.58 -11.64 0.36
C ARG A 22 1.47 -12.51 1.22
N ARG A 23 1.51 -13.82 0.96
CA ARG A 23 2.37 -14.75 1.73
C ARG A 23 3.86 -14.45 1.53
N GLN A 24 4.22 -13.72 0.47
CA GLN A 24 5.60 -13.30 0.18
C GLN A 24 5.92 -11.90 0.72
N ALA A 25 4.95 -11.19 1.30
CA ALA A 25 5.15 -9.85 1.83
C ALA A 25 5.95 -9.88 3.14
N GLN A 26 6.88 -8.95 3.28
CA GLN A 26 7.69 -8.75 4.49
C GLN A 26 7.48 -7.34 5.06
N PRO A 27 7.66 -7.15 6.38
CA PRO A 27 7.61 -5.82 7.00
C PRO A 27 8.49 -4.81 6.24
N GLY A 28 7.91 -3.68 5.85
CA GLY A 28 8.57 -2.67 5.02
C GLY A 28 8.18 -2.71 3.54
N ASP A 29 7.57 -3.80 3.06
CA ASP A 29 7.06 -3.88 1.70
C ASP A 29 5.88 -2.91 1.49
N LEU A 30 5.76 -2.40 0.27
CA LEU A 30 4.73 -1.47 -0.15
C LEU A 30 3.67 -2.18 -0.99
N LEU A 31 2.39 -1.90 -0.72
CA LEU A 31 1.28 -2.33 -1.57
C LEU A 31 0.91 -1.19 -2.50
N PHE A 32 0.85 -1.47 -3.80
CA PHE A 32 0.45 -0.48 -4.79
C PHE A 32 -0.93 -0.79 -5.35
N PHE A 33 -1.72 0.26 -5.48
CA PHE A 33 -2.94 0.28 -6.27
C PHE A 33 -2.84 1.32 -7.39
N HIS A 34 -3.50 1.06 -8.50
CA HIS A 34 -3.60 1.97 -9.64
C HIS A 34 -5.05 2.14 -10.08
N GLN A 35 -5.47 3.40 -10.19
CA GLN A 35 -6.82 3.87 -10.50
C GLN A 35 -6.73 4.70 -11.80
N PRO A 36 -6.73 4.07 -12.99
CA PRO A 36 -6.37 4.74 -14.24
C PRO A 36 -7.29 5.91 -14.63
N TRP A 37 -8.50 5.99 -14.07
CA TRP A 37 -9.45 7.08 -14.30
C TRP A 37 -9.22 8.31 -13.42
N VAL A 38 -8.35 8.23 -12.41
CA VAL A 38 -8.04 9.37 -11.54
C VAL A 38 -6.95 10.22 -12.20
N GLN A 39 -7.26 11.48 -12.52
CA GLN A 39 -6.37 12.32 -13.34
C GLN A 39 -5.08 12.78 -12.62
N LYS A 40 -5.14 13.07 -11.31
CA LYS A 40 -4.00 13.71 -10.61
C LYS A 40 -3.11 12.72 -9.86
N PHE A 41 -3.71 11.82 -9.08
CA PHE A 41 -2.98 10.85 -8.25
C PHE A 41 -3.55 9.44 -8.46
N PRO A 42 -3.26 8.80 -9.61
CA PRO A 42 -3.84 7.49 -9.93
C PRO A 42 -3.22 6.35 -9.12
N TYR A 43 -2.09 6.57 -8.46
CA TYR A 43 -1.45 5.57 -7.62
C TYR A 43 -1.76 5.80 -6.16
N HIS A 44 -2.05 4.71 -5.46
CA HIS A 44 -2.21 4.71 -4.01
C HIS A 44 -1.26 3.67 -3.41
N VAL A 45 -0.61 4.05 -2.31
CA VAL A 45 0.45 3.25 -1.68
C VAL A 45 0.10 3.00 -0.23
N MET A 46 0.27 1.76 0.20
CA MET A 46 0.17 1.36 1.60
C MET A 46 1.49 0.74 2.04
N LEU A 47 1.79 0.78 3.34
CA LEU A 47 2.95 0.14 3.94
C LEU A 47 2.51 -1.13 4.68
N PHE A 48 3.11 -2.27 4.35
CA PHE A 48 2.97 -3.51 5.10
C PHE A 48 3.88 -3.49 6.32
N LEU A 49 3.28 -3.54 7.51
CA LEU A 49 3.98 -3.57 8.78
C LEU A 49 4.26 -5.02 9.23
N GLY A 50 3.46 -5.98 8.76
CA GLY A 50 3.50 -7.35 9.23
C GLY A 50 3.16 -7.47 10.72
N LYS A 51 3.98 -8.19 11.49
CA LYS A 51 3.80 -8.33 12.95
C LYS A 51 4.21 -7.03 13.67
N PRO A 52 3.35 -6.47 14.54
CA PRO A 52 3.65 -5.26 15.28
C PRO A 52 4.80 -5.50 16.27
N LYS A 53 5.75 -4.56 16.34
CA LYS A 53 6.96 -4.68 17.18
C LYS A 53 6.76 -4.24 18.64
N ILE A 54 5.78 -3.37 18.91
CA ILE A 54 5.60 -2.73 20.22
C ILE A 54 4.40 -3.32 20.98
N ALA A 55 3.24 -3.44 20.33
CA ALA A 55 2.02 -3.98 20.95
C ALA A 55 1.69 -5.33 20.31
N ALA A 56 1.57 -6.37 21.14
CA ALA A 56 1.17 -7.70 20.68
C ALA A 56 -0.35 -7.71 20.40
N GLU A 57 -0.76 -7.22 19.24
CA GLU A 57 -2.17 -7.14 18.83
C GLU A 57 -2.70 -8.46 18.22
N GLY A 58 -2.03 -9.59 18.47
CA GLY A 58 -2.45 -10.93 18.02
C GLY A 58 -2.51 -11.16 16.50
N ALA A 59 -2.10 -10.18 15.69
CA ALA A 59 -2.14 -10.22 14.23
C ALA A 59 -0.77 -9.90 13.62
N ALA A 60 -0.50 -10.47 12.44
CA ALA A 60 0.79 -10.37 11.75
C ALA A 60 0.68 -9.76 10.34
N ASP A 61 -0.46 -9.15 10.02
CA ASP A 61 -0.80 -8.68 8.69
C ASP A 61 -1.19 -7.19 8.67
N TRP A 62 -0.57 -6.37 9.50
CA TRP A 62 -0.93 -4.96 9.60
C TRP A 62 -0.47 -4.15 8.39
N VAL A 63 -1.30 -3.20 7.99
CA VAL A 63 -1.00 -2.19 6.98
C VAL A 63 -1.33 -0.79 7.47
N VAL A 64 -0.57 0.19 6.98
CA VAL A 64 -0.82 1.61 7.19
C VAL A 64 -0.99 2.31 5.84
N TYR A 65 -1.96 3.22 5.76
CA TYR A 65 -2.18 4.05 4.57
C TYR A 65 -2.89 5.36 4.92
N HIS A 66 -2.96 6.29 3.97
CA HIS A 66 -3.61 7.58 4.13
C HIS A 66 -4.84 7.69 3.21
N THR A 67 -5.99 8.17 3.68
CA THR A 67 -7.23 8.17 2.87
C THR A 67 -7.36 9.33 1.89
N GLY A 68 -6.65 10.45 2.12
CA GLY A 68 -6.70 11.63 1.27
C GLY A 68 -5.58 11.66 0.23
N ALA A 69 -5.86 12.23 -0.95
CA ALA A 69 -4.88 12.45 -2.00
C ALA A 69 -4.25 13.85 -1.93
N ARG A 70 -4.91 14.79 -1.23
CA ARG A 70 -4.47 16.17 -1.02
C ARG A 70 -4.72 16.63 0.41
N PRO A 71 -4.02 17.68 0.89
CA PRO A 71 -4.26 18.25 2.21
C PRO A 71 -5.73 18.66 2.44
N GLU A 72 -6.37 19.25 1.42
CA GLU A 72 -7.77 19.68 1.47
C GLU A 72 -8.79 18.54 1.57
N ASP A 73 -8.41 17.28 1.30
CA ASP A 73 -9.32 16.13 1.34
C ASP A 73 -9.68 15.70 2.77
N GLY A 74 -9.03 16.27 3.81
CA GLY A 74 -9.25 15.88 5.20
C GLY A 74 -8.88 14.41 5.47
N GLY A 75 -7.95 13.87 4.69
CA GLY A 75 -7.52 12.48 4.80
C GLY A 75 -6.95 12.14 6.18
N THR A 76 -7.04 10.87 6.55
CA THR A 76 -6.52 10.37 7.82
C THR A 76 -5.59 9.19 7.58
N VAL A 77 -4.61 9.00 8.48
CA VAL A 77 -3.83 7.78 8.54
C VAL A 77 -4.69 6.67 9.15
N LYS A 78 -4.79 5.55 8.46
CA LYS A 78 -5.47 4.33 8.93
C LYS A 78 -4.44 3.24 9.14
N LYS A 79 -4.56 2.53 10.26
CA LYS A 79 -3.87 1.26 10.54
C LYS A 79 -4.94 0.18 10.61
N VAL A 80 -4.87 -0.80 9.72
CA VAL A 80 -5.84 -1.90 9.65
C VAL A 80 -5.13 -3.21 9.37
N ARG A 81 -5.82 -4.33 9.57
CA ARG A 81 -5.32 -5.63 9.11
C ARG A 81 -5.56 -5.77 7.61
N LEU A 82 -4.62 -6.41 6.92
CA LEU A 82 -4.75 -6.71 5.50
C LEU A 82 -6.00 -7.55 5.23
N ALA A 83 -6.34 -8.48 6.13
CA ALA A 83 -7.58 -9.26 6.06
C ALA A 83 -8.85 -8.39 6.03
N VAL A 84 -8.89 -7.23 6.70
CA VAL A 84 -10.05 -6.32 6.65
C VAL A 84 -10.22 -5.73 5.25
N LEU A 85 -9.12 -5.53 4.50
CA LEU A 85 -9.18 -5.02 3.14
C LEU A 85 -9.71 -6.06 2.14
N ASP A 86 -9.72 -7.35 2.47
CA ASP A 86 -10.33 -8.38 1.60
C ASP A 86 -11.83 -8.19 1.44
N GLU A 87 -12.46 -7.64 2.48
CA GLU A 87 -13.87 -7.35 2.55
C GLU A 87 -14.19 -5.88 2.26
N HIS A 88 -13.21 -5.10 1.78
CA HIS A 88 -13.42 -3.69 1.49
C HIS A 88 -14.67 -3.50 0.60
N PRO A 89 -15.60 -2.60 0.95
CA PRO A 89 -16.88 -2.47 0.24
C PRO A 89 -16.67 -2.15 -1.24
N ASP A 90 -15.68 -1.30 -1.52
CA ASP A 90 -15.24 -1.02 -2.87
C ASP A 90 -14.16 -2.03 -3.32
N ARG A 91 -14.53 -2.88 -4.29
CA ARG A 91 -13.74 -4.02 -4.77
C ARG A 91 -12.37 -3.63 -5.32
N ARG A 92 -12.23 -2.39 -5.83
CA ARG A 92 -10.96 -1.93 -6.42
C ARG A 92 -9.84 -1.79 -5.37
N TRP A 93 -10.20 -1.71 -4.09
CA TRP A 93 -9.25 -1.61 -2.98
C TRP A 93 -8.94 -2.96 -2.31
N ARG A 94 -9.47 -4.06 -2.82
CA ARG A 94 -9.19 -5.40 -2.28
C ARG A 94 -7.83 -5.90 -2.76
N PRO A 95 -6.86 -6.23 -1.88
CA PRO A 95 -5.52 -6.68 -2.24
C PRO A 95 -5.52 -8.17 -2.61
N THR A 96 -6.26 -8.50 -3.67
CA THR A 96 -6.43 -9.87 -4.19
C THR A 96 -5.68 -10.02 -5.50
N GLN A 97 -5.15 -11.23 -5.76
CA GLN A 97 -4.34 -11.50 -6.95
C GLN A 97 -5.10 -11.22 -8.26
N ASN A 98 -6.44 -11.34 -8.26
CA ASN A 98 -7.28 -11.13 -9.44
C ASN A 98 -7.79 -9.69 -9.61
N ASN A 99 -7.53 -8.78 -8.66
CA ASN A 99 -7.94 -7.38 -8.79
C ASN A 99 -6.97 -6.60 -9.70
N PRO A 100 -7.38 -6.11 -10.88
CA PRO A 100 -6.48 -5.41 -11.80
C PRO A 100 -5.98 -4.07 -11.24
N ASN A 101 -6.71 -3.46 -10.29
CA ASN A 101 -6.28 -2.22 -9.65
C ASN A 101 -5.22 -2.45 -8.58
N PHE A 102 -5.12 -3.68 -8.03
CA PHE A 102 -4.02 -4.04 -7.15
C PHE A 102 -2.82 -4.41 -8.00
N LEU A 103 -1.68 -3.74 -7.83
CA LEU A 103 -0.47 -4.01 -8.61
C LEU A 103 0.43 -5.04 -7.95
N GLY A 104 0.33 -5.23 -6.64
CA GLY A 104 1.11 -6.18 -5.87
C GLY A 104 1.92 -5.53 -4.76
N PHE A 105 2.80 -6.35 -4.17
CA PHE A 105 3.78 -5.98 -3.17
C PHE A 105 5.11 -5.65 -3.83
N TYR A 106 5.77 -4.63 -3.30
CA TYR A 106 7.04 -4.11 -3.78
C TYR A 106 7.99 -3.86 -2.61
N ARG A 107 9.27 -4.10 -2.79
CA ARG A 107 10.30 -3.86 -1.77
C ARG A 107 11.16 -2.66 -2.14
N LEU A 108 11.50 -1.85 -1.15
CA LEU A 108 12.48 -0.78 -1.31
C LEU A 108 13.86 -1.38 -1.57
N LYS A 109 14.56 -0.90 -2.61
CA LYS A 109 15.91 -1.35 -2.95
C LYS A 109 16.94 -1.14 -1.85
N ILE A 110 16.67 -0.25 -0.89
CA ILE A 110 17.56 0.02 0.25
C ILE A 110 17.47 -1.04 1.37
N LEU A 111 16.54 -1.99 1.24
CA LEU A 111 16.38 -3.10 2.17
C LEU A 111 17.12 -4.36 1.70
N ASP A 112 17.79 -4.27 0.55
CA ASP A 112 18.70 -5.28 0.01
C ASP A 112 20.15 -4.97 0.41
#